data_AF-A0A1E7FZ80-F1
#
_entry.id   AF-A0A1E7FZ80-F1
#
_cell.length_a   1.000
_cell.length_b   1.000
_cell.length_c   1.000
_cell.angle_alpha   90.00
_cell.angle_beta   90.00
_cell.angle_gamma   90.00
#
_symmetry.space_group_name_H-M   'P 1'
#
loop_
_entity.id
_entity.type
_entity.pdbx_description
1 polymer ?
#
loop_
_entity_poly.entity_id
_entity_poly.type
_entity_poly.pdbx_seq_one_letter_code
_entity_poly.pdbx_strand_id
1 'polypeptide(L)'
;MGRKQKLREEKRKIKNNPPLSVAATATASKTVAPAPAAIIVPPDDHQFPRASTNEQTDLNAFPKSNFYKVGTGLHKDNFFDLALNAFKRGAAETGCVPCMMEYANVHMHKQGNMIHLRLPWLLEGAIRGHTTFMSMLIHMCYSPNRYDTCHNEESKHIDAVALENYWGRIITSMNPDIPLTTIERRKNLKKEIGTFCVICSKKDLKDDVTLVACGKCGYYYYCGKECQLKHWYDLNHLGECRQLKIFNEYHKPYAKRIRKAIISGDDPKHIPELQTLRTKLGLNRPIEDYKELVELLNTDDDDDDDDGSNHPNRYNYRVATKKGTVHIGSTPESI
;
A
#
# COMPACT_ATOMS: atom_id res chain seq x y z
N MET A 1 2.00 31.78 -29.02
CA MET A 1 3.09 31.08 -28.28
C MET A 1 2.62 29.69 -27.88
N GLY A 2 3.36 28.64 -28.27
CA GLY A 2 2.96 27.25 -28.08
C GLY A 2 2.97 26.82 -26.60
N ARG A 3 2.06 25.90 -26.24
CA ARG A 3 1.85 25.37 -24.87
C ARG A 3 3.13 24.85 -24.20
N LYS A 4 4.12 24.41 -24.98
CA LYS A 4 5.45 23.97 -24.51
C LYS A 4 6.36 25.12 -24.03
N GLN A 5 6.15 26.35 -24.50
CA GLN A 5 6.98 27.51 -24.15
C GLN A 5 6.55 28.13 -22.80
N LYS A 6 5.24 28.14 -22.50
CA LYS A 6 4.71 28.57 -21.18
C LYS A 6 5.23 27.73 -20.02
N LEU A 7 5.39 26.41 -20.19
CA LEU A 7 5.92 25.51 -19.16
C LEU A 7 7.42 25.72 -18.87
N ARG A 8 8.18 26.31 -19.80
CA ARG A 8 9.61 26.63 -19.58
C ARG A 8 9.80 27.92 -18.79
N GLU A 9 8.90 28.90 -18.90
CA GLU A 9 8.95 30.14 -18.12
C GLU A 9 8.50 29.95 -16.67
N GLU A 10 7.50 29.11 -16.44
CA GLU A 10 6.97 28.84 -15.09
C GLU A 10 8.01 28.13 -14.19
N LYS A 11 8.84 27.25 -14.78
CA LYS A 11 9.96 26.60 -14.07
C LYS A 11 11.08 27.55 -13.65
N ARG A 12 11.24 28.70 -14.30
CA ARG A 12 12.28 29.67 -13.95
C ARG A 12 11.89 30.57 -12.77
N LYS A 13 10.59 30.77 -12.52
CA LYS A 13 10.11 31.62 -11.41
C LYS A 13 10.18 30.97 -10.02
N ILE A 14 10.23 29.63 -9.94
CA ILE A 14 10.21 28.90 -8.67
C ILE A 14 11.62 28.82 -8.01
N LYS A 15 12.70 29.11 -8.75
CA LYS A 15 14.08 28.87 -8.26
C LYS A 15 14.65 30.00 -7.38
N ASN A 16 13.94 31.12 -7.18
CA ASN A 16 14.52 32.36 -6.63
C ASN A 16 13.90 32.90 -5.34
N ASN A 17 13.25 32.08 -4.50
CA ASN A 17 12.84 32.55 -3.17
C ASN A 17 13.58 31.81 -2.05
N PRO A 18 14.43 32.48 -1.25
CA PRO A 18 14.98 31.92 -0.03
C PRO A 18 13.95 31.99 1.11
N PRO A 19 13.92 31.03 2.05
CA PRO A 19 13.04 31.12 3.22
C PRO A 19 13.68 31.98 4.32
N LEU A 20 12.88 32.92 4.81
CA LEU A 20 13.10 33.73 6.00
C LEU A 20 13.21 32.86 7.26
N SER A 21 14.23 33.15 8.06
CA SER A 21 14.46 32.63 9.40
C SER A 21 13.53 33.29 10.42
N VAL A 22 12.84 32.48 11.24
CA VAL A 22 12.28 32.94 12.51
C VAL A 22 12.70 31.96 13.58
N ALA A 23 13.49 32.45 14.53
CA ALA A 23 13.90 31.76 15.75
C ALA A 23 12.76 31.82 16.78
N ALA A 24 12.51 30.71 17.45
CA ALA A 24 11.75 30.68 18.69
C ALA A 24 12.36 29.65 19.64
N THR A 25 12.92 30.17 20.72
CA THR A 25 13.51 29.43 21.85
C THR A 25 12.40 29.01 22.80
N ALA A 26 12.31 27.72 23.13
CA ALA A 26 11.48 27.26 24.25
C ALA A 26 12.18 26.08 24.95
N THR A 27 12.68 26.36 26.14
CA THR A 27 13.32 25.44 27.07
C THR A 27 12.24 24.72 27.89
N ALA A 28 12.25 23.39 27.93
CA ALA A 28 11.49 22.62 28.90
C ALA A 28 12.22 21.32 29.29
N SER A 29 12.76 21.31 30.50
CA SER A 29 13.28 20.14 31.20
C SER A 29 12.13 19.28 31.74
N LYS A 30 12.22 17.94 31.65
CA LYS A 30 11.69 17.03 32.69
C LYS A 30 12.16 15.58 32.54
N THR A 31 12.92 15.17 33.57
CA THR A 31 12.83 13.96 34.39
C THR A 31 12.78 12.58 33.72
N VAL A 32 13.88 11.84 33.93
CA VAL A 32 14.08 10.42 33.63
C VAL A 32 13.38 9.54 34.67
N ALA A 33 12.69 8.49 34.21
CA ALA A 33 12.16 7.39 35.03
C ALA A 33 12.99 6.10 34.80
N PRO A 34 13.07 5.20 35.79
CA PRO A 34 14.01 4.07 35.79
C PRO A 34 13.54 2.86 34.97
N ALA A 35 14.52 2.06 34.56
CA ALA A 35 14.37 0.89 33.70
C ALA A 35 13.68 -0.31 34.41
N PRO A 36 12.85 -1.09 33.70
CA PRO A 36 12.40 -2.39 34.18
C PRO A 36 13.36 -3.53 33.80
N ALA A 37 13.41 -4.52 34.68
CA ALA A 37 14.27 -5.70 34.67
C ALA A 37 14.03 -6.65 33.48
N ALA A 38 15.07 -7.41 33.16
CA ALA A 38 15.11 -8.40 32.08
C ALA A 38 14.13 -9.56 32.32
N ILE A 39 13.31 -9.87 31.31
CA ILE A 39 12.44 -11.04 31.25
C ILE A 39 13.13 -12.09 30.39
N ILE A 40 13.34 -13.28 30.97
CA ILE A 40 13.85 -14.47 30.29
C ILE A 40 12.70 -15.05 29.45
N VAL A 41 12.92 -15.20 28.15
CA VAL A 41 11.96 -15.80 27.20
C VAL A 41 12.38 -17.25 26.93
N PRO A 42 11.53 -18.25 27.19
CA PRO A 42 11.79 -19.64 26.82
C PRO A 42 11.56 -19.89 25.31
N PRO A 43 12.14 -20.95 24.73
CA PRO A 43 12.17 -21.18 23.29
C PRO A 43 10.80 -21.47 22.69
N ASP A 44 10.57 -20.87 21.51
CA ASP A 44 9.33 -20.87 20.74
C ASP A 44 9.30 -22.08 19.76
N ASP A 45 8.45 -23.06 20.02
CA ASP A 45 8.06 -24.09 19.06
C ASP A 45 6.88 -23.57 18.22
N HIS A 46 7.18 -22.85 17.14
CA HIS A 46 6.18 -22.27 16.25
C HIS A 46 5.62 -23.29 15.25
N GLN A 47 4.60 -24.03 15.66
CA GLN A 47 3.56 -24.45 14.70
C GLN A 47 2.51 -23.34 14.59
N PHE A 48 2.49 -22.66 13.44
CA PHE A 48 1.48 -21.65 13.14
C PHE A 48 0.07 -22.27 13.19
N PRO A 49 -0.87 -21.74 13.99
CA PRO A 49 -2.24 -22.21 13.99
C PRO A 49 -2.93 -21.85 12.68
N ARG A 50 -3.63 -22.84 12.12
CA ARG A 50 -4.43 -22.76 10.90
C ARG A 50 -5.50 -21.67 11.06
N ALA A 51 -5.39 -20.56 10.32
CA ALA A 51 -6.42 -19.52 10.24
C ALA A 51 -7.73 -20.13 9.71
N SER A 52 -8.78 -20.26 10.52
CA SER A 52 -9.93 -21.10 10.12
C SER A 52 -11.34 -20.68 10.56
N THR A 53 -11.60 -19.48 11.09
CA THR A 53 -13.01 -19.07 11.36
C THR A 53 -13.34 -17.60 11.05
N ASN A 54 -12.38 -16.68 11.14
CA ASN A 54 -12.68 -15.25 11.05
C ASN A 54 -12.81 -14.69 9.61
N GLU A 55 -12.16 -15.30 8.61
CA GLU A 55 -12.19 -14.78 7.23
C GLU A 55 -13.57 -14.92 6.57
N GLN A 56 -14.26 -16.03 6.83
CA GLN A 56 -15.61 -16.27 6.31
C GLN A 56 -16.61 -15.25 6.86
N THR A 57 -16.42 -14.79 8.09
CA THR A 57 -17.27 -13.80 8.76
C THR A 57 -17.15 -12.42 8.12
N ASP A 58 -15.94 -12.02 7.67
CA ASP A 58 -15.74 -10.71 7.03
C ASP A 58 -16.37 -10.66 5.62
N LEU A 59 -16.17 -11.71 4.81
CA LEU A 59 -16.76 -11.80 3.46
C LEU A 59 -18.30 -11.76 3.48
N ASN A 60 -18.91 -12.39 4.50
CA ASN A 60 -20.36 -12.41 4.64
C ASN A 60 -20.95 -11.08 5.13
N ALA A 61 -20.13 -10.17 5.66
CA ALA A 61 -20.59 -8.84 6.07
C ALA A 61 -20.87 -7.91 4.88
N PHE A 62 -20.30 -8.18 3.70
CA PHE A 62 -20.48 -7.34 2.52
C PHE A 62 -21.64 -7.82 1.64
N PRO A 63 -22.45 -6.90 1.07
CA PRO A 63 -23.48 -7.24 0.10
C PRO A 63 -22.92 -7.97 -1.12
N LYS A 64 -23.59 -9.07 -1.50
CA LYS A 64 -23.24 -9.89 -2.67
C LYS A 64 -24.15 -9.52 -3.84
N SER A 65 -23.57 -9.09 -4.95
CA SER A 65 -24.30 -8.81 -6.18
C SER A 65 -24.76 -10.10 -6.87
N ASN A 66 -25.67 -9.98 -7.85
CA ASN A 66 -26.03 -11.11 -8.71
C ASN A 66 -24.83 -11.62 -9.52
N PHE A 67 -23.93 -10.72 -9.92
CA PHE A 67 -22.68 -11.09 -10.60
C PHE A 67 -21.78 -11.98 -9.75
N TYR A 68 -21.72 -11.76 -8.43
CA TYR A 68 -20.98 -12.65 -7.54
C TYR A 68 -21.53 -14.08 -7.61
N LYS A 69 -22.85 -14.24 -7.49
CA LYS A 69 -23.50 -15.56 -7.55
C LYS A 69 -23.25 -16.26 -8.89
N VAL A 70 -23.39 -15.53 -9.99
CA VAL A 70 -23.12 -16.02 -11.35
C VAL A 70 -21.65 -16.43 -11.50
N GLY A 71 -20.73 -15.55 -11.11
CA GLY A 71 -19.29 -15.82 -11.18
C GLY A 71 -18.88 -17.03 -10.35
N THR A 72 -19.39 -17.17 -9.12
CA THR A 72 -19.12 -18.34 -8.28
C THR A 72 -19.69 -19.63 -8.89
N GLY A 73 -20.86 -19.59 -9.52
CA GLY A 73 -21.42 -20.74 -10.24
C GLY A 73 -20.52 -21.16 -11.41
N LEU A 74 -20.22 -20.21 -12.30
CA LEU A 74 -19.33 -20.43 -13.45
C LEU A 74 -17.94 -20.93 -13.03
N HIS A 75 -17.40 -20.41 -11.93
CA HIS A 75 -16.11 -20.84 -11.40
C HIS A 75 -16.14 -22.30 -10.92
N LYS A 76 -17.21 -22.71 -10.23
CA LYS A 76 -17.40 -24.12 -9.80
C LYS A 76 -17.48 -25.08 -10.98
N ASP A 77 -18.04 -24.63 -12.09
CA ASP A 77 -18.18 -25.40 -13.33
C ASP A 77 -16.94 -25.28 -14.25
N ASN A 78 -15.83 -24.70 -13.76
CA ASN A 78 -14.57 -24.48 -14.49
C ASN A 78 -14.66 -23.55 -15.71
N PHE A 79 -15.70 -22.72 -15.83
CA PHE A 79 -15.80 -21.67 -16.85
C PHE A 79 -15.06 -20.39 -16.43
N PHE A 80 -13.73 -20.48 -16.28
CA PHE A 80 -12.92 -19.44 -15.66
C PHE A 80 -13.02 -18.05 -16.31
N ASP A 81 -13.05 -17.95 -17.64
CA ASP A 81 -13.07 -16.64 -18.32
C ASP A 81 -14.44 -15.96 -18.17
N LEU A 82 -15.51 -16.74 -18.21
CA LEU A 82 -16.86 -16.25 -17.96
C LEU A 82 -17.03 -15.84 -16.49
N ALA A 83 -16.48 -16.62 -15.55
CA ALA A 83 -16.46 -16.29 -14.13
C ALA A 83 -15.70 -14.98 -13.87
N LEU A 84 -14.49 -14.85 -14.44
CA LEU A 84 -13.67 -13.64 -14.33
C LEU A 84 -14.40 -12.41 -14.89
N ASN A 85 -15.06 -12.55 -16.04
CA ASN A 85 -15.89 -11.48 -16.60
C ASN A 85 -17.04 -11.10 -15.66
N ALA A 86 -17.78 -12.09 -15.14
CA ALA A 86 -18.85 -11.83 -14.18
C ALA A 86 -18.33 -11.09 -12.93
N PHE A 87 -17.22 -11.53 -12.34
CA PHE A 87 -16.61 -10.84 -11.20
C PHE A 87 -16.16 -9.42 -11.55
N LYS A 88 -15.53 -9.21 -12.71
CA LYS A 88 -15.14 -7.88 -13.20
C LYS A 88 -16.35 -6.94 -13.27
N ARG A 89 -17.45 -7.41 -13.85
CA ARG A 89 -18.70 -6.65 -13.98
C ARG A 89 -19.31 -6.34 -12.62
N GLY A 90 -19.37 -7.32 -11.72
CA GLY A 90 -19.84 -7.08 -10.35
C GLY A 90 -19.00 -6.05 -9.60
N ALA A 91 -17.68 -6.10 -9.78
CA ALA A 91 -16.75 -5.15 -9.19
C ALA A 91 -16.95 -3.73 -9.77
N ALA A 92 -17.04 -3.60 -11.10
CA ALA A 92 -17.11 -2.31 -11.80
C ALA A 92 -18.51 -1.67 -11.79
N GLU A 93 -19.56 -2.44 -12.03
CA GLU A 93 -20.93 -1.91 -12.22
C GLU A 93 -21.68 -1.72 -10.89
N THR A 94 -21.41 -2.58 -9.90
CA THR A 94 -22.15 -2.58 -8.62
C THR A 94 -21.27 -2.25 -7.42
N GLY A 95 -19.97 -2.09 -7.62
CA GLY A 95 -19.02 -1.92 -6.52
C GLY A 95 -19.01 -3.10 -5.54
N CYS A 96 -19.34 -4.31 -5.99
CA CYS A 96 -19.44 -5.48 -5.10
C CYS A 96 -18.05 -5.92 -4.60
N VAL A 97 -17.80 -5.78 -3.30
CA VAL A 97 -16.51 -6.10 -2.68
C VAL A 97 -16.13 -7.59 -2.84
N PRO A 98 -17.05 -8.56 -2.62
CA PRO A 98 -16.78 -9.95 -2.95
C PRO A 98 -16.38 -10.18 -4.42
N CYS A 99 -17.01 -9.51 -5.38
CA CYS A 99 -16.59 -9.59 -6.78
C CYS A 99 -15.18 -9.06 -7.02
N MET A 100 -14.81 -7.93 -6.39
CA MET A 100 -13.45 -7.39 -6.46
C MET A 100 -12.42 -8.41 -5.96
N MET A 101 -12.77 -9.16 -4.89
CA MET A 101 -11.88 -10.12 -4.25
C MET A 101 -11.60 -11.28 -5.21
N GLU A 102 -12.67 -11.89 -5.73
CA GLU A 102 -12.54 -13.00 -6.68
C GLU A 102 -11.83 -12.56 -7.95
N TYR A 103 -12.12 -11.35 -8.45
CA TYR A 103 -11.42 -10.80 -9.62
C TYR A 103 -9.91 -10.65 -9.35
N ALA A 104 -9.53 -10.09 -8.19
CA ALA A 104 -8.12 -9.94 -7.81
C ALA A 104 -7.42 -11.30 -7.60
N ASN A 105 -8.11 -12.28 -7.00
CA ASN A 105 -7.60 -13.63 -6.77
C ASN A 105 -7.40 -14.42 -8.06
N VAL A 106 -8.37 -14.40 -8.99
CA VAL A 106 -8.24 -15.14 -10.26
C VAL A 106 -7.08 -14.60 -11.09
N HIS A 107 -6.82 -13.29 -11.05
CA HIS A 107 -5.62 -12.70 -11.65
C HIS A 107 -4.30 -13.23 -11.03
N MET A 108 -4.31 -13.82 -9.83
CA MET A 108 -3.14 -14.49 -9.24
C MET A 108 -2.69 -15.71 -10.02
N HIS A 109 -3.64 -16.46 -10.57
CA HIS A 109 -3.37 -17.79 -11.09
C HIS A 109 -3.05 -17.83 -12.59
N LYS A 110 -3.52 -16.86 -13.38
CA LYS A 110 -3.48 -16.96 -14.86
C LYS A 110 -2.39 -16.17 -15.58
N GLN A 111 -1.75 -15.19 -14.95
CA GLN A 111 -1.16 -14.07 -15.71
C GLN A 111 0.19 -13.54 -15.17
N GLY A 112 0.94 -14.37 -14.44
CA GLY A 112 2.14 -13.89 -13.73
C GLY A 112 1.76 -12.87 -12.64
N ASN A 113 2.73 -12.38 -11.87
CA ASN A 113 2.47 -11.42 -10.79
C ASN A 113 2.15 -10.00 -11.35
N MET A 114 1.00 -9.84 -12.03
CA MET A 114 0.49 -8.55 -12.55
C MET A 114 0.02 -7.62 -11.43
N ILE A 115 0.97 -7.25 -10.57
CA ILE A 115 0.74 -6.42 -9.41
C ILE A 115 0.13 -5.07 -9.78
N HIS A 116 0.49 -4.51 -10.94
CA HIS A 116 -0.06 -3.26 -11.44
C HIS A 116 -1.57 -3.36 -11.64
N LEU A 117 -2.08 -4.49 -12.17
CA LEU A 117 -3.52 -4.68 -12.38
C LEU A 117 -4.28 -5.00 -11.08
N ARG A 118 -3.65 -5.70 -10.13
CA ARG A 118 -4.30 -6.12 -8.87
C ARG A 118 -4.36 -5.00 -7.85
N LEU A 119 -3.29 -4.23 -7.73
CA LEU A 119 -3.12 -3.23 -6.68
C LEU A 119 -4.30 -2.25 -6.56
N PRO A 120 -4.89 -1.69 -7.65
CA PRO A 120 -6.06 -0.83 -7.53
C PRO A 120 -7.27 -1.50 -6.91
N TRP A 121 -7.57 -2.75 -7.30
CA TRP A 121 -8.67 -3.52 -6.72
C TRP A 121 -8.41 -3.87 -5.26
N LEU A 122 -7.16 -4.20 -4.93
CA LEU A 122 -6.76 -4.47 -3.57
C LEU A 122 -6.89 -3.23 -2.68
N LEU A 123 -6.48 -2.07 -3.19
CA LEU A 123 -6.65 -0.78 -2.53
C LEU A 123 -8.11 -0.41 -2.35
N GLU A 124 -8.93 -0.57 -3.39
CA GLU A 124 -10.36 -0.26 -3.35
C GLU A 124 -11.10 -1.13 -2.31
N GLY A 125 -10.84 -2.44 -2.29
CA GLY A 125 -11.40 -3.33 -1.27
C GLY A 125 -10.92 -3.00 0.15
N ALA A 126 -9.64 -2.65 0.30
CA ALA A 126 -9.05 -2.27 1.58
C ALA A 126 -9.62 -0.95 2.13
N ILE A 127 -9.77 0.10 1.31
CA ILE A 127 -10.33 1.37 1.77
C ILE A 127 -11.83 1.30 2.09
N ARG A 128 -12.53 0.30 1.55
CA ARG A 128 -13.90 -0.07 1.94
C ARG A 128 -13.96 -0.86 3.25
N GLY A 129 -12.80 -1.18 3.81
CA GLY A 129 -12.66 -1.76 5.13
C GLY A 129 -12.59 -3.29 5.15
N HIS A 130 -12.48 -3.97 4.01
CA HIS A 130 -12.38 -5.43 4.01
C HIS A 130 -10.97 -5.88 4.43
N THR A 131 -10.89 -6.73 5.45
CA THR A 131 -9.62 -7.03 6.13
C THR A 131 -8.72 -7.97 5.33
N THR A 132 -9.29 -8.94 4.61
CA THR A 132 -8.52 -9.80 3.69
C THR A 132 -7.82 -8.99 2.60
N PHE A 133 -8.45 -7.98 2.02
CA PHE A 133 -7.80 -7.08 1.06
C PHE A 133 -6.61 -6.33 1.66
N MET A 134 -6.72 -5.86 2.90
CA MET A 134 -5.61 -5.23 3.61
C MET A 134 -4.46 -6.21 3.85
N SER A 135 -4.78 -7.47 4.20
CA SER A 135 -3.81 -8.56 4.35
C SER A 135 -3.09 -8.84 3.03
N MET A 136 -3.84 -8.96 1.92
CA MET A 136 -3.27 -9.15 0.59
C MET A 136 -2.37 -7.98 0.16
N LEU A 137 -2.74 -6.73 0.45
CA LEU A 137 -1.85 -5.59 0.21
C LEU A 137 -0.53 -5.71 0.96
N ILE A 138 -0.58 -6.10 2.23
CA ILE A 138 0.61 -6.31 3.05
C ILE A 138 1.50 -7.39 2.42
N HIS A 139 0.95 -8.57 2.17
CA HIS A 139 1.74 -9.75 1.81
C HIS A 139 2.12 -9.81 0.32
N MET A 140 1.25 -9.31 -0.57
CA MET A 140 1.46 -9.45 -2.01
C MET A 140 2.03 -8.18 -2.64
N CYS A 141 1.79 -7.01 -2.04
CA CYS A 141 2.21 -5.74 -2.63
C CYS A 141 3.34 -5.06 -1.87
N TYR A 142 3.27 -4.98 -0.54
CA TYR A 142 4.22 -4.18 0.23
C TYR A 142 5.37 -4.97 0.86
N SER A 143 5.20 -6.28 1.07
CA SER A 143 6.24 -7.16 1.62
C SER A 143 6.23 -8.55 0.95
N PRO A 144 6.45 -8.61 -0.38
CA PRO A 144 6.47 -9.89 -1.11
C PRO A 144 7.63 -10.81 -0.68
N ASN A 145 8.77 -10.24 -0.27
CA ASN A 145 10.02 -10.97 -0.06
C ASN A 145 10.10 -11.65 1.31
N ARG A 146 9.09 -11.50 2.17
CA ARG A 146 9.10 -12.16 3.49
C ARG A 146 8.95 -13.67 3.44
N TYR A 147 8.47 -14.20 2.32
CA TYR A 147 8.31 -15.65 2.13
C TYR A 147 9.27 -16.23 1.11
N ASP A 148 9.98 -15.38 0.35
CA ASP A 148 10.98 -15.81 -0.60
C ASP A 148 12.35 -15.80 0.07
N THR A 149 12.70 -16.94 0.67
CA THR A 149 14.00 -17.16 1.31
C THR A 149 15.14 -17.34 0.29
N CYS A 150 14.85 -17.29 -1.02
CA CYS A 150 15.87 -17.30 -2.06
C CYS A 150 16.45 -15.88 -2.23
N HIS A 151 17.49 -15.60 -1.43
CA HIS A 151 18.27 -14.37 -1.44
C HIS A 151 18.92 -14.10 -2.81
N ASN A 152 18.20 -13.45 -3.72
CA ASN A 152 18.86 -12.69 -4.78
C ASN A 152 19.23 -11.30 -4.21
N GLU A 153 20.48 -11.18 -3.75
CA GLU A 153 21.07 -9.95 -3.17
C GLU A 153 20.97 -8.72 -4.10
N GLU A 154 20.67 -8.94 -5.38
CA GLU A 154 20.56 -7.90 -6.40
C GLU A 154 19.21 -7.17 -6.40
N SER A 155 18.12 -7.79 -5.92
CA SER A 155 16.82 -7.11 -5.81
C SER A 155 16.73 -6.31 -4.50
N LYS A 156 17.50 -5.22 -4.41
CA LYS A 156 17.45 -4.25 -3.29
C LYS A 156 16.16 -3.41 -3.29
N HIS A 157 15.01 -4.04 -3.48
CA HIS A 157 13.72 -3.41 -3.24
C HIS A 157 13.49 -3.32 -1.74
N ILE A 158 13.46 -2.11 -1.22
CA ILE A 158 13.01 -1.87 0.15
C ILE A 158 11.49 -2.03 0.15
N ASP A 159 11.00 -2.94 0.99
CA ASP A 159 9.59 -3.12 1.27
C ASP A 159 8.92 -1.79 1.64
N ALA A 160 7.64 -1.62 1.30
CA ALA A 160 6.88 -0.42 1.67
C ALA A 160 6.37 -0.55 3.12
N VAL A 161 7.31 -0.65 4.07
CA VAL A 161 7.03 -1.06 5.45
C VAL A 161 6.13 -0.06 6.18
N ALA A 162 6.17 1.22 5.82
CA ALA A 162 5.30 2.22 6.42
C ALA A 162 3.83 2.00 6.02
N LEU A 163 3.57 1.52 4.80
CA LEU A 163 2.25 1.15 4.33
C LEU A 163 1.79 -0.19 4.91
N GLU A 164 2.70 -1.18 5.02
CA GLU A 164 2.42 -2.42 5.76
C GLU A 164 1.93 -2.10 7.18
N ASN A 165 2.67 -1.28 7.92
CA ASN A 165 2.35 -0.94 9.30
C ASN A 165 1.02 -0.19 9.41
N TYR A 166 0.73 0.66 8.43
CA TYR A 166 -0.54 1.37 8.35
C TYR A 166 -1.70 0.38 8.27
N TRP A 167 -1.66 -0.54 7.30
CA TRP A 167 -2.73 -1.52 7.10
C TRP A 167 -2.85 -2.49 8.27
N GLY A 168 -1.72 -2.97 8.81
CA GLY A 168 -1.72 -3.82 10.00
C GLY A 168 -2.40 -3.13 11.19
N ARG A 169 -2.19 -1.81 11.37
CA ARG A 169 -2.89 -1.04 12.40
C ARG A 169 -4.40 -0.94 12.14
N ILE A 170 -4.82 -0.75 10.88
CA ILE A 170 -6.24 -0.69 10.53
C ILE A 170 -6.90 -2.05 10.79
N ILE A 171 -6.29 -3.15 10.34
CA ILE A 171 -6.76 -4.53 10.55
C ILE A 171 -6.97 -4.79 12.05
N THR A 172 -5.96 -4.55 12.89
CA THR A 172 -6.07 -4.64 14.36
C THR A 172 -7.20 -3.79 14.93
N SER A 173 -7.41 -2.58 14.40
CA SER A 173 -8.47 -1.70 14.90
C SER A 173 -9.90 -2.12 14.54
N MET A 174 -10.04 -2.97 13.51
CA MET A 174 -11.32 -3.43 12.96
C MET A 174 -11.71 -4.83 13.45
N ASN A 175 -10.74 -5.64 13.86
CA ASN A 175 -10.97 -6.97 14.39
C ASN A 175 -10.36 -7.08 15.80
N PRO A 176 -11.18 -6.96 16.86
CA PRO A 176 -10.71 -6.98 18.24
C PRO A 176 -10.15 -8.34 18.66
N ASP A 177 -10.53 -9.42 17.95
CA ASP A 177 -10.10 -10.79 18.24
C ASP A 177 -8.74 -11.13 17.61
N ILE A 178 -8.07 -10.15 17.00
CA ILE A 178 -6.72 -10.35 16.49
C ILE A 178 -5.77 -10.66 17.66
N PRO A 179 -4.96 -11.74 17.54
CA PRO A 179 -4.02 -12.11 18.59
C PRO A 179 -3.11 -10.95 19.01
N LEU A 180 -2.91 -10.78 20.32
CA LEU A 180 -2.01 -9.77 20.89
C LEU A 180 -0.60 -9.83 20.27
N THR A 181 -0.13 -11.03 19.92
CA THR A 181 1.14 -11.29 19.24
C THR A 181 1.27 -10.52 17.92
N THR A 182 0.18 -10.35 17.17
CA THR A 182 0.17 -9.57 15.92
C THR A 182 0.37 -8.07 16.20
N ILE A 183 -0.25 -7.57 17.29
CA ILE A 183 -0.12 -6.18 17.72
C ILE A 183 1.31 -5.88 18.17
N GLU A 184 1.90 -6.79 18.94
CA GLU A 184 3.27 -6.70 19.43
C GLU A 184 4.28 -6.77 18.29
N ARG A 185 4.14 -7.74 17.38
CA ARG A 185 4.97 -7.83 16.17
C ARG A 185 5.02 -6.50 15.41
N ARG A 186 3.86 -5.85 15.21
CA ARG A 186 3.78 -4.53 14.56
C ARG A 186 4.50 -3.42 15.33
N LYS A 187 4.41 -3.41 16.66
CA LYS A 187 5.12 -2.44 17.52
C LYS A 187 6.64 -2.68 17.46
N ASN A 188 7.05 -3.94 17.50
CA ASN A 188 8.45 -4.36 17.44
C ASN A 188 9.07 -3.98 16.10
N LEU A 189 8.39 -4.24 14.98
CA LEU A 189 8.85 -3.85 13.64
C LEU A 189 9.11 -2.32 13.54
N LYS A 190 8.18 -1.50 14.05
CA LYS A 190 8.37 -0.05 14.06
C LYS A 190 9.57 0.36 14.93
N LYS A 191 9.75 -0.28 16.10
CA LYS A 191 10.88 -0.03 16.98
C LYS A 191 12.19 -0.42 16.31
N GLU A 192 12.23 -1.57 15.65
CA GLU A 192 13.38 -2.10 14.96
C GLU A 192 13.85 -1.15 13.85
N ILE A 193 12.94 -0.74 12.95
CA ILE A 193 13.22 0.24 11.87
C ILE A 193 13.72 1.57 12.43
N GLY A 194 13.29 1.93 13.64
CA GLY A 194 13.74 3.12 14.35
C GLY A 194 15.17 3.08 14.88
N THR A 195 15.83 1.92 14.87
CA THR A 195 17.14 1.74 15.51
C THR A 195 18.33 1.76 14.54
N PHE A 196 18.08 1.83 13.23
CA PHE A 196 19.13 1.85 12.21
C PHE A 196 18.81 2.76 11.02
N CYS A 197 19.85 3.20 10.33
CA CYS A 197 19.73 3.90 9.05
C CYS A 197 19.25 2.93 7.97
N VAL A 198 18.09 3.17 7.37
CA VAL A 198 17.49 2.23 6.39
C VAL A 198 18.35 1.98 5.14
N ILE A 199 19.33 2.85 4.84
CA ILE A 199 20.19 2.73 3.65
C ILE A 199 21.53 2.05 3.94
N CYS A 200 22.16 2.34 5.07
CA CYS A 200 23.52 1.88 5.37
C CYS A 200 23.60 1.02 6.64
N SER A 201 22.46 0.74 7.27
CA SER A 201 22.31 -0.11 8.46
C SER A 201 23.09 0.33 9.70
N LYS A 202 23.72 1.51 9.69
CA LYS A 202 24.34 2.11 10.89
C LYS A 202 23.30 2.28 12.00
N LYS A 203 23.62 1.82 13.20
CA LYS A 203 22.73 1.89 14.36
C LYS A 203 22.88 3.22 15.08
N ASP A 204 21.82 3.63 15.77
CA ASP A 204 21.85 4.79 16.68
C ASP A 204 22.72 4.43 17.90
N LEU A 205 24.01 4.76 17.82
CA LEU A 205 24.95 4.60 18.93
C LEU A 205 25.13 5.97 19.57
N LYS A 206 24.99 6.04 20.90
CA LYS A 206 25.01 7.30 21.67
C LYS A 206 26.21 8.20 21.39
N ASP A 207 27.32 7.64 20.92
CA ASP A 207 28.59 8.34 20.75
C ASP A 207 29.11 8.40 19.29
N ASP A 208 28.36 7.90 18.29
CA ASP A 208 28.85 7.81 16.89
C ASP A 208 27.88 8.39 15.85
N VAL A 209 26.61 7.99 15.89
CA VAL A 209 25.61 8.39 14.88
C VAL A 209 24.29 8.68 15.55
N THR A 210 23.78 9.90 15.38
CA THR A 210 22.39 10.24 15.71
C THR A 210 21.51 10.06 14.49
N LEU A 211 20.57 9.13 14.56
CA LEU A 211 19.61 8.92 13.47
C LEU A 211 18.52 10.01 13.46
N VAL A 212 18.21 10.50 12.26
CA VAL A 212 17.14 11.46 12.03
C VAL A 212 15.99 10.79 11.31
N ALA A 213 14.78 10.87 11.89
CA ALA A 213 13.57 10.36 11.26
C ALA A 213 13.17 11.21 10.03
N CYS A 214 12.50 10.60 9.06
CA CYS A 214 11.86 11.32 7.97
C CYS A 214 10.86 12.34 8.53
N GLY A 215 11.10 13.64 8.35
CA GLY A 215 10.24 14.69 8.92
C GLY A 215 8.79 14.71 8.42
N LYS A 216 8.44 13.94 7.38
CA LYS A 216 7.06 13.85 6.85
C LYS A 216 6.29 12.66 7.41
N CYS A 217 6.84 11.45 7.32
CA CYS A 217 6.15 10.25 7.80
C CYS A 217 6.58 9.77 9.18
N GLY A 218 7.77 10.16 9.64
CA GLY A 218 8.37 9.72 10.90
C GLY A 218 8.65 8.21 10.98
N TYR A 219 8.68 7.51 9.84
CA TYR A 219 8.75 6.05 9.81
C TYR A 219 10.19 5.52 9.65
N TYR A 220 10.93 6.07 8.69
CA TYR A 220 12.31 5.68 8.42
C TYR A 220 13.30 6.64 9.04
N TYR A 221 14.48 6.12 9.35
CA TYR A 221 15.56 6.81 10.04
C TYR A 221 16.83 6.79 9.20
N TYR A 222 17.62 7.85 9.29
CA TYR A 222 18.80 8.05 8.46
C TYR A 222 19.96 8.62 9.27
N CYS A 223 21.19 8.20 8.98
CA CYS A 223 22.39 8.80 9.56
C CYS A 223 22.73 10.18 8.97
N GLY A 224 22.05 10.62 7.91
CA GLY A 224 22.30 11.88 7.25
C GLY A 224 21.48 12.10 5.98
N LYS A 225 21.60 13.30 5.41
CA LYS A 225 20.84 13.76 4.24
C LYS A 225 21.09 12.90 3.00
N GLU A 226 22.32 12.42 2.80
CA GLU A 226 22.68 11.59 1.64
C GLU A 226 21.89 10.28 1.62
N CYS A 227 21.88 9.55 2.74
CA CYS A 227 21.07 8.34 2.88
C CYS A 227 19.57 8.64 2.71
N GLN A 228 19.09 9.75 3.28
CA GLN A 228 17.69 10.15 3.09
C GLN A 228 17.36 10.41 1.61
N LEU A 229 18.21 11.14 0.87
CA LEU A 229 17.97 11.46 -0.54
C LEU A 229 18.02 10.21 -1.42
N LYS A 230 18.95 9.29 -1.16
CA LYS A 230 19.02 7.99 -1.84
C LYS A 230 17.74 7.19 -1.64
N HIS A 231 17.28 7.03 -0.39
CA HIS A 231 16.00 6.36 -0.11
C HIS A 231 14.82 7.07 -0.80
N TRP A 232 14.83 8.41 -0.76
CA TRP A 232 13.76 9.25 -1.27
C TRP A 232 13.56 9.12 -2.78
N TYR A 233 14.64 9.19 -3.56
CA TYR A 233 14.57 9.28 -5.02
C TYR A 233 14.85 7.97 -5.75
N ASP A 234 15.76 7.16 -5.23
CA ASP A 234 16.26 5.97 -5.92
C ASP A 234 15.43 4.75 -5.52
N LEU A 235 14.97 4.71 -4.27
CA LEU A 235 14.16 3.62 -3.71
C LEU A 235 12.69 4.04 -3.46
N ASN A 236 12.29 5.16 -4.05
CA ASN A 236 10.91 5.66 -4.11
C ASN A 236 10.18 5.85 -2.76
N HIS A 237 10.92 6.13 -1.67
CA HIS A 237 10.28 6.48 -0.39
C HIS A 237 9.36 7.72 -0.51
N LEU A 238 9.63 8.63 -1.45
CA LEU A 238 8.71 9.75 -1.76
C LEU A 238 7.28 9.26 -2.03
N GLY A 239 7.13 8.20 -2.82
CA GLY A 239 5.85 7.65 -3.21
C GLY A 239 5.09 7.05 -2.04
N GLU A 240 5.77 6.18 -1.30
CA GLU A 240 5.27 5.58 -0.08
C GLU A 240 4.87 6.64 0.97
N CYS A 241 5.75 7.61 1.22
CA CYS A 241 5.53 8.68 2.19
C CYS A 241 4.29 9.51 1.82
N ARG A 242 4.08 9.79 0.52
CA ARG A 242 2.92 10.53 0.03
C ARG A 242 1.63 9.72 0.21
N GLN A 243 1.66 8.44 -0.13
CA GLN A 243 0.50 7.56 0.01
C GLN A 243 0.11 7.38 1.48
N LEU A 244 1.08 7.22 2.37
CA LEU A 244 0.85 7.18 3.82
C LEU A 244 0.22 8.47 4.34
N LYS A 245 0.65 9.64 3.83
CA LYS A 245 0.04 10.92 4.17
C LYS A 245 -1.44 10.95 3.78
N ILE A 246 -1.78 10.55 2.55
CA ILE A 246 -3.17 10.45 2.08
C ILE A 246 -3.99 9.54 3.00
N PHE A 247 -3.44 8.37 3.35
CA PHE A 247 -4.14 7.45 4.23
C PHE A 247 -4.34 7.98 5.66
N ASN A 248 -3.38 8.72 6.22
CA ASN A 248 -3.54 9.30 7.53
C ASN A 248 -4.55 10.46 7.54
N GLU A 249 -4.60 11.26 6.47
CA GLU A 249 -5.49 12.43 6.37
C GLU A 249 -6.92 12.06 5.94
N TYR A 250 -7.07 11.15 4.99
CA TYR A 250 -8.35 10.90 4.30
C TYR A 250 -8.94 9.51 4.52
N HIS A 251 -8.17 8.51 4.95
CA HIS A 251 -8.72 7.18 5.23
C HIS A 251 -8.90 6.94 6.73
N LYS A 252 -7.82 7.11 7.51
CA LYS A 252 -7.79 6.81 8.95
C LYS A 252 -8.95 7.43 9.74
N PRO A 253 -9.32 8.71 9.59
CA PRO A 253 -10.43 9.28 10.36
C PRO A 253 -11.81 8.75 9.95
N TYR A 254 -11.94 8.16 8.75
CA TYR A 254 -13.22 7.79 8.16
C TYR A 254 -13.39 6.28 7.92
N ALA A 255 -12.34 5.47 8.12
CA ALA A 255 -12.30 4.04 7.79
C ALA A 255 -13.49 3.25 8.36
N LYS A 256 -13.83 3.45 9.64
CA LYS A 256 -14.98 2.78 10.27
C LYS A 256 -16.31 3.21 9.68
N ARG A 257 -16.47 4.50 9.35
CA ARG A 257 -17.70 5.05 8.75
C ARG A 257 -17.89 4.55 7.33
N ILE A 258 -16.83 4.56 6.52
CA ILE A 258 -16.83 4.02 5.15
C ILE A 258 -17.23 2.54 5.20
N ARG A 259 -16.55 1.73 6.03
CA ARG A 259 -16.88 0.31 6.18
C ARG A 259 -18.33 0.07 6.57
N LYS A 260 -18.84 0.82 7.56
CA LYS A 260 -20.24 0.70 8.01
C LYS A 260 -21.22 0.97 6.88
N ALA A 261 -21.04 2.08 6.15
CA ALA A 261 -21.89 2.44 5.02
C ALA A 261 -21.91 1.34 3.94
N ILE A 262 -20.75 0.79 3.58
CA ILE A 262 -20.65 -0.28 2.60
C ILE A 262 -21.35 -1.56 3.07
N ILE A 263 -21.18 -1.95 4.34
CA ILE A 263 -21.87 -3.13 4.93
C ILE A 263 -23.39 -2.92 4.95
N SER A 264 -23.84 -1.69 5.22
CA SER A 264 -25.26 -1.32 5.18
C SER A 264 -25.85 -1.31 3.77
N GLY A 265 -25.03 -1.47 2.73
CA GLY A 265 -25.48 -1.48 1.34
C GLY A 265 -25.61 -0.10 0.70
N ASP A 266 -25.06 0.94 1.34
CA ASP A 266 -25.01 2.27 0.73
C ASP A 266 -24.22 2.20 -0.58
N ASP A 267 -24.72 2.88 -1.63
CA ASP A 267 -24.00 2.97 -2.89
C ASP A 267 -22.66 3.67 -2.66
N PRO A 268 -21.52 3.03 -2.99
CA PRO A 268 -20.19 3.63 -2.83
C PRO A 268 -20.06 5.02 -3.49
N LYS A 269 -20.81 5.29 -4.57
CA LYS A 269 -20.89 6.60 -5.26
C LYS A 269 -21.28 7.74 -4.33
N HIS A 270 -22.13 7.43 -3.35
CA HIS A 270 -22.76 8.42 -2.49
C HIS A 270 -22.06 8.57 -1.14
N ILE A 271 -20.92 7.89 -0.93
CA ILE A 271 -20.10 8.02 0.29
C ILE A 271 -19.00 9.08 0.03
N PRO A 272 -19.13 10.33 0.50
CA PRO A 272 -18.25 11.43 0.08
C PRO A 272 -16.79 11.24 0.48
N GLU A 273 -16.54 10.63 1.64
CA GLU A 273 -15.19 10.36 2.12
C GLU A 273 -14.48 9.31 1.27
N LEU A 274 -15.23 8.31 0.79
CA LEU A 274 -14.71 7.30 -0.12
C LEU A 274 -14.35 7.91 -1.48
N GLN A 275 -15.21 8.76 -2.05
CA GLN A 275 -14.93 9.46 -3.30
C GLN A 275 -13.71 10.37 -3.21
N THR A 276 -13.58 11.09 -2.08
CA THR A 276 -12.40 11.91 -1.80
C THR A 276 -11.15 11.06 -1.78
N LEU A 277 -11.18 9.91 -1.08
CA LEU A 277 -10.04 9.02 -0.97
C LEU A 277 -9.66 8.40 -2.32
N ARG A 278 -10.63 7.94 -3.12
CA ARG A 278 -10.40 7.46 -4.50
C ARG A 278 -9.70 8.49 -5.36
N THR A 279 -10.18 9.74 -5.32
CA THR A 279 -9.57 10.86 -6.07
C THR A 279 -8.14 11.11 -5.62
N LYS A 280 -7.89 11.13 -4.30
CA LYS A 280 -6.54 11.33 -3.75
C LYS A 280 -5.61 10.16 -4.08
N LEU A 281 -6.12 8.94 -4.18
CA LEU A 281 -5.36 7.74 -4.56
C LEU A 281 -5.29 7.50 -6.07
N GLY A 282 -5.97 8.30 -6.89
CA GLY A 282 -6.03 8.11 -8.33
C GLY A 282 -6.76 6.83 -8.78
N LEU A 283 -7.66 6.30 -7.94
CA LEU A 283 -8.42 5.08 -8.24
C LEU A 283 -9.57 5.31 -9.22
N ASN A 284 -9.92 6.56 -9.49
CA ASN A 284 -10.98 7.00 -10.40
C ASN A 284 -10.44 7.64 -11.69
N ARG A 285 -9.18 7.37 -12.06
CA ARG A 285 -8.63 7.89 -13.32
C ARG A 285 -9.31 7.21 -14.52
N PRO A 286 -9.57 7.92 -15.63
CA PRO A 286 -10.06 7.29 -16.85
C PRO A 286 -9.10 6.19 -17.35
N ILE A 287 -9.61 5.20 -18.08
CA ILE A 287 -8.78 4.10 -18.57
C ILE A 287 -7.73 4.56 -19.59
N GLU A 288 -8.08 5.55 -20.39
CA GLU A 288 -7.24 6.19 -21.41
C GLU A 288 -5.95 6.75 -20.79
N ASP A 289 -6.06 7.22 -19.55
CA ASP A 289 -5.04 7.89 -18.77
C ASP A 289 -3.88 6.94 -18.35
N TYR A 290 -4.08 5.63 -18.51
CA TYR A 290 -3.08 4.61 -18.19
C TYR A 290 -3.06 3.42 -19.17
N LYS A 291 -3.83 3.47 -20.26
CA LYS A 291 -3.92 2.39 -21.25
C LYS A 291 -2.57 2.04 -21.86
N GLU A 292 -1.84 3.04 -22.35
CA GLU A 292 -0.48 2.86 -22.92
C GLU A 292 0.46 2.17 -21.93
N LEU A 293 0.35 2.54 -20.64
CA LEU A 293 1.18 1.98 -19.59
C LEU A 293 0.77 0.54 -19.26
N VAL A 294 -0.51 0.19 -19.31
CA VAL A 294 -0.98 -1.20 -19.17
C VAL A 294 -0.48 -2.04 -20.33
N GLU A 295 -0.56 -1.54 -21.56
CA GLU A 295 -0.05 -2.24 -22.74
C GLU A 295 1.46 -2.50 -22.62
N LEU A 296 2.24 -1.50 -22.19
CA LEU A 296 3.69 -1.62 -21.95
C LEU A 296 4.05 -2.59 -20.82
N LEU A 297 3.19 -2.77 -19.82
CA LEU A 297 3.42 -3.67 -18.69
C LEU A 297 2.80 -5.05 -18.89
N ASN A 298 2.05 -5.26 -19.98
CA ASN A 298 1.39 -6.54 -20.31
C ASN A 298 2.11 -7.30 -21.42
N THR A 299 3.10 -6.71 -22.08
CA THR A 299 4.04 -7.49 -22.89
C THR A 299 4.82 -8.38 -21.93
N ASP A 300 4.55 -9.67 -21.98
CA ASP A 300 5.21 -10.66 -21.12
C ASP A 300 6.68 -10.76 -21.55
N ASP A 301 7.57 -10.56 -20.58
CA ASP A 301 9.02 -10.73 -20.71
C ASP A 301 9.37 -12.24 -20.74
N ASP A 302 8.68 -13.02 -21.57
CA ASP A 302 8.95 -14.46 -21.74
C ASP A 302 10.23 -14.70 -22.57
N ASP A 303 10.82 -13.65 -23.13
CA ASP A 303 12.13 -13.71 -23.77
C ASP A 303 13.19 -13.25 -22.75
N ASP A 304 13.85 -14.21 -22.11
CA ASP A 304 15.05 -14.09 -21.24
C ASP A 304 16.26 -13.43 -21.94
N ASP A 305 16.08 -12.89 -23.15
CA ASP A 305 17.09 -12.14 -23.86
C ASP A 305 17.13 -10.71 -23.30
N ASP A 306 18.07 -10.52 -22.39
CA ASP A 306 18.57 -9.28 -21.77
C ASP A 306 19.08 -8.23 -22.80
N ASP A 307 18.30 -7.98 -23.86
CA ASP A 307 18.58 -6.98 -24.89
C ASP A 307 18.08 -5.59 -24.46
N GLY A 308 18.54 -5.14 -23.27
CA GLY A 308 18.47 -3.75 -22.85
C GLY A 308 17.11 -3.06 -22.99
N SER A 309 16.02 -3.82 -23.00
CA SER A 309 14.69 -3.33 -23.28
C SER A 309 14.27 -2.45 -22.09
N ASN A 310 13.94 -1.19 -22.37
CA ASN A 310 13.59 -0.19 -21.36
C ASN A 310 12.19 -0.46 -20.74
N HIS A 311 11.83 -1.71 -20.48
CA HIS A 311 10.54 -2.05 -19.88
C HIS A 311 10.47 -1.50 -18.46
N PRO A 312 9.38 -0.80 -18.11
CA PRO A 312 9.24 -0.26 -16.77
C PRO A 312 9.03 -1.39 -15.77
N ASN A 313 9.88 -1.46 -14.74
CA ASN A 313 9.70 -2.42 -13.66
C ASN A 313 8.32 -2.24 -12.99
N ARG A 314 7.46 -3.27 -13.08
CA ARG A 314 6.07 -3.31 -12.58
C ARG A 314 5.98 -2.97 -11.07
N TYR A 315 7.03 -3.25 -10.29
CA TYR A 315 7.08 -2.98 -8.85
C TYR A 315 7.28 -1.50 -8.49
N ASN A 316 7.76 -0.67 -9.43
CA ASN A 316 7.83 0.78 -9.24
C ASN A 316 6.45 1.43 -9.04
N TYR A 317 5.37 0.72 -9.38
CA TYR A 317 3.98 1.18 -9.27
C TYR A 317 3.24 0.68 -8.03
N ARG A 318 3.94 0.00 -7.10
CA ARG A 318 3.42 -0.40 -5.79
C ARG A 318 2.99 0.79 -4.92
N VAL A 319 3.67 1.91 -5.09
CA VAL A 319 3.43 3.14 -4.35
C VAL A 319 3.20 4.30 -5.31
N ALA A 320 2.66 5.40 -4.79
CA ALA A 320 2.41 6.60 -5.60
C ALA A 320 3.67 7.04 -6.37
N THR A 321 3.52 7.39 -7.65
CA THR A 321 4.65 7.88 -8.46
C THR A 321 5.08 9.31 -8.05
N LYS A 322 6.25 9.74 -8.54
CA LYS A 322 6.76 11.12 -8.36
C LYS A 322 5.73 12.18 -8.82
N LYS A 323 5.01 11.90 -9.92
CA LYS A 323 3.99 12.81 -10.51
C LYS A 323 2.66 12.81 -9.77
N GLY A 324 2.42 11.86 -8.87
CA GLY A 324 1.15 11.70 -8.17
C GLY A 324 0.79 10.23 -7.95
N THR A 325 -0.31 10.01 -7.25
CA THR A 325 -0.96 8.71 -7.01
C THR A 325 -1.43 8.12 -8.33
N VAL A 326 -0.50 7.43 -9.00
CA VAL A 326 -0.76 6.73 -10.24
C VAL A 326 -0.72 5.26 -9.88
N HIS A 327 -1.83 4.76 -9.35
CA HIS A 327 -2.12 3.35 -9.49
C HIS A 327 -2.63 3.14 -10.91
N ILE A 328 -2.08 2.13 -11.57
CA ILE A 328 -2.37 1.76 -12.95
C ILE A 328 -3.53 0.79 -12.87
N GLY A 329 -4.59 1.02 -13.63
CA GLY A 329 -5.84 0.34 -13.37
C GLY A 329 -6.69 1.19 -12.44
N SER A 330 -7.90 1.43 -12.90
CA SER A 330 -8.93 2.11 -12.18
C SER A 330 -10.16 1.24 -12.24
N THR A 331 -11.12 1.58 -11.38
CA THR A 331 -12.52 1.22 -11.52
C THR A 331 -13.18 2.30 -12.38
N PRO A 332 -12.85 2.42 -13.69
CA PRO A 332 -12.86 3.70 -14.40
C PRO A 332 -14.28 4.19 -14.69
N GLU A 333 -15.22 3.27 -14.79
CA GLU A 333 -16.55 3.55 -15.29
C GLU A 333 -17.54 2.77 -14.42
N SER A 334 -18.44 3.49 -13.76
CA SER A 334 -19.63 3.00 -13.04
C SER A 334 -19.55 2.65 -11.53
N ILE A 335 -18.60 3.19 -10.76
CA ILE A 335 -18.72 3.35 -9.27
C ILE A 335 -18.65 4.82 -8.82
#